data_AF-A0A9E1LJL3-F1
#
_entry.id   AF-A0A9E1LJL3-F1
#
_cell.length_a   1.000
_cell.length_b   1.000
_cell.length_c   1.000
_cell.angle_alpha   90.00
_cell.angle_beta   90.00
_cell.angle_gamma   90.00
#
_symmetry.space_group_name_H-M   'P 1'
#
loop_
_entity.id
_entity.type
_entity.pdbx_description
1 polymer ?
#
loop_
_entity_poly.entity_id
_entity_poly.type
_entity_poly.pdbx_seq_one_letter_code
_entity_poly.pdbx_strand_id
1 'polypeptide(L)'
;ALLSFAGIPLTAGFIGKFYLINVAIQSQLWTLLVALILGSAIGIYYYLRFIFAMSKTSATTVKTQPETNLSAQNVLTTVLLILVLVLGSWPQPFVEFAGRL
;
A
#
# COMPACT_ATOMS: atom_id res chain seq x y z
N ALA A 1 -1.14 -4.26 4.12
CA ALA A 1 -1.91 -3.54 3.08
C ALA A 1 -2.08 -2.05 3.37
N LEU A 2 -2.56 -1.63 4.55
CA LEU A 2 -2.78 -0.20 4.88
C LEU A 2 -1.53 0.69 4.69
N LEU A 3 -0.34 0.17 5.01
CA LEU A 3 0.93 0.86 4.75
C LEU A 3 1.21 1.09 3.26
N SER A 4 0.75 0.17 2.39
CA SER A 4 0.87 0.30 0.94
C SER A 4 -0.02 1.41 0.40
N PHE A 5 -1.26 1.51 0.90
CA PHE A 5 -2.16 2.62 0.56
C PHE A 5 -1.66 3.98 1.09
N ALA A 6 -1.02 3.99 2.25
CA ALA A 6 -0.33 5.17 2.78
C ALA A 6 0.84 5.61 1.89
N GLY A 7 1.38 4.73 1.03
CA GLY A 7 2.51 5.04 0.15
C GLY A 7 3.84 5.04 0.91
N ILE A 8 4.02 4.10 1.84
CA ILE A 8 5.33 3.91 2.48
C ILE A 8 6.33 3.40 1.43
N PRO A 9 7.59 3.91 1.43
CA PRO A 9 8.63 3.41 0.54
C PRO A 9 8.73 1.88 0.60
N LEU A 10 9.03 1.22 -0.53
CA LEU A 10 9.07 -0.26 -0.70
C LEU A 10 7.71 -0.95 -0.88
N THR A 11 6.60 -0.20 -0.92
CA THR A 11 5.28 -0.78 -1.18
C THR A 11 4.82 -0.52 -2.62
N ALA A 12 4.08 -1.46 -3.19
CA ALA A 12 3.50 -1.30 -4.53
C ALA A 12 2.68 0.01 -4.68
N GLY A 13 1.98 0.43 -3.63
CA GLY A 13 1.18 1.66 -3.64
C GLY A 13 2.01 2.96 -3.70
N PHE A 14 3.26 2.94 -3.21
CA PHE A 14 4.19 4.05 -3.39
C PHE A 14 4.67 4.16 -4.85
N ILE A 15 5.05 3.02 -5.45
CA ILE A 15 5.50 2.98 -6.85
C ILE A 15 4.42 3.50 -7.81
N GLY A 16 3.16 3.08 -7.61
CA GLY A 16 2.04 3.56 -8.42
C GLY A 16 1.87 5.08 -8.38
N LYS A 17 1.91 5.68 -7.18
CA LYS A 17 1.81 7.14 -7.01
C LYS A 17 3.01 7.87 -7.62
N PHE A 18 4.22 7.32 -7.46
CA PHE A 18 5.43 7.90 -8.05
C PHE A 18 5.35 7.94 -9.58
N TYR A 19 4.82 6.88 -10.19
CA TYR A 19 4.60 6.82 -11.64
C TYR A 19 3.57 7.86 -12.09
N LEU A 20 2.46 8.01 -11.37
CA LEU A 20 1.45 9.03 -11.64
C LEU A 20 2.02 10.45 -11.53
N ILE A 21 2.90 10.71 -10.55
CA ILE A 21 3.60 12.00 -10.43
C ILE A 21 4.46 12.26 -11.67
N ASN A 22 5.24 11.26 -12.11
CA ASN A 22 6.08 11.39 -13.29
C ASN A 22 5.26 11.71 -14.55
N VAL A 23 4.18 10.97 -14.79
CA VAL A 23 3.26 11.21 -15.93
C VAL A 23 2.60 12.58 -15.83
N ALA A 24 2.16 13.00 -14.65
CA ALA A 24 1.54 14.31 -14.45
C ALA A 24 2.51 15.47 -14.71
N ILE A 25 3.78 15.33 -14.34
CA ILE A 25 4.83 16.32 -14.63
C ILE A 25 5.10 16.37 -16.15
N GLN A 26 5.30 15.21 -16.79
CA GLN A 26 5.56 15.14 -18.23
C GLN A 26 4.39 15.71 -19.07
N SER A 27 3.16 15.47 -18.63
CA SER A 27 1.94 15.92 -19.30
C SER A 27 1.50 17.33 -18.86
N GLN A 28 2.30 18.01 -18.01
CA GLN A 28 2.00 19.34 -17.44
C GLN A 28 0.63 19.44 -16.73
N LEU A 29 0.16 18.34 -16.16
CA LEU A 29 -1.13 18.23 -15.47
C LEU A 29 -1.02 18.70 -14.01
N TRP A 30 -0.72 19.98 -13.81
CA TRP A 30 -0.45 20.57 -12.50
C TRP A 30 -1.61 20.43 -11.51
N THR A 31 -2.86 20.60 -11.96
CA THR A 31 -4.04 20.47 -11.09
C THR A 31 -4.19 19.04 -10.54
N LEU A 32 -3.98 18.03 -11.40
CA LEU A 32 -4.06 16.62 -10.98
C LEU A 32 -2.90 16.27 -10.05
N LEU A 33 -1.70 16.80 -10.32
CA LEU A 33 -0.53 16.60 -9.47
C LEU A 33 -0.78 17.13 -8.04
N VAL A 34 -1.33 18.33 -7.92
CA VAL A 34 -1.67 18.91 -6.61
C VAL A 34 -2.75 18.10 -5.89
N ALA A 35 -3.82 17.72 -6.60
CA ALA A 35 -4.88 16.88 -6.03
C ALA A 35 -4.35 15.52 -5.54
N LEU A 36 -3.44 14.91 -6.30
CA LEU A 36 -2.78 13.64 -5.95
C LEU A 36 -1.93 13.77 -4.68
N ILE A 37 -1.12 14.83 -4.59
CA ILE A 37 -0.25 15.09 -3.42
C ILE A 37 -1.10 15.32 -2.17
N LEU A 38 -2.13 16.17 -2.26
CA LEU A 38 -3.03 16.46 -1.15
C LEU A 38 -3.78 15.21 -0.70
N GLY A 39 -4.36 14.46 -1.64
CA GLY A 39 -5.05 13.21 -1.34
C GLY A 39 -4.13 12.19 -0.66
N SER A 40 -2.86 12.10 -1.09
CA SER A 40 -1.88 11.21 -0.47
C SER A 40 -1.50 11.67 0.94
N ALA A 41 -1.32 12.97 1.17
CA ALA A 41 -1.02 13.51 2.50
C ALA A 41 -2.16 13.25 3.49
N ILE A 42 -3.40 13.48 3.06
CA ILE A 42 -4.61 13.16 3.83
C ILE A 42 -4.67 11.66 4.12
N GLY A 43 -4.41 10.83 3.11
CA GLY A 43 -4.36 9.37 3.26
C GLY A 43 -3.37 8.92 4.33
N ILE A 44 -2.12 9.40 4.30
CA ILE A 44 -1.10 9.08 5.30
C ILE A 44 -1.60 9.37 6.72
N TYR A 45 -2.22 10.53 6.94
CA TYR A 45 -2.76 10.91 8.25
C TYR A 45 -3.80 9.89 8.75
N TYR A 46 -4.78 9.54 7.92
CA TYR A 46 -5.84 8.61 8.30
C TYR A 46 -5.34 7.17 8.46
N TYR A 47 -4.50 6.69 7.54
CA TYR A 47 -4.01 5.31 7.60
C TYR A 47 -3.10 5.09 8.81
N LEU A 48 -2.18 6.02 9.10
CA LEU A 48 -1.33 5.89 10.29
C LEU A 48 -2.17 5.97 11.57
N ARG A 49 -3.10 6.93 11.66
CA ARG A 49 -3.98 7.04 12.82
C ARG A 49 -4.77 5.74 13.06
N PHE A 50 -5.27 5.12 12.00
CA PHE A 50 -5.98 3.84 12.09
C PHE A 50 -5.07 2.70 12.54
N ILE A 51 -3.87 2.58 11.96
CA ILE A 51 -2.88 1.56 12.35
C ILE A 51 -2.52 1.70 13.84
N PHE A 52 -2.28 2.93 14.32
CA PHE A 52 -1.99 3.18 15.73
C PHE A 52 -3.17 2.86 16.64
N ALA A 53 -4.41 3.17 16.24
CA ALA A 53 -5.60 2.81 17.01
C ALA A 53 -5.73 1.28 17.14
N MET A 54 -5.59 0.55 16.03
CA MET A 54 -5.67 -0.91 16.00
C MET A 54 -4.56 -1.57 16.83
N SER A 55 -3.35 -1.02 16.79
CA SER A 55 -2.21 -1.49 17.60
C SER A 55 -2.43 -1.30 19.10
N LYS A 56 -3.11 -0.22 19.52
CA LYS A 56 -3.38 0.07 20.94
C LYS A 56 -4.55 -0.73 21.50
N THR A 57 -5.60 -0.96 20.70
CA THR A 57 -6.77 -1.76 21.11
C THR A 57 -6.42 -3.23 21.36
N SER A 58 -5.36 -3.75 20.75
CA SER A 58 -4.91 -5.13 20.93
C SER A 58 -4.27 -5.41 22.31
N ALA A 59 -4.00 -4.38 23.12
CA ALA A 59 -3.47 -4.54 24.48
C ALA A 59 -4.56 -4.92 25.52
N THR A 60 -5.84 -4.76 25.17
CA THR A 60 -6.97 -5.09 26.06
C THR A 60 -7.74 -6.26 25.48
N THR A 61 -7.36 -7.47 25.92
CA THR A 61 -8.16 -8.70 25.85
C THR A 61 -8.42 -9.27 24.45
N VAL A 62 -7.42 -9.95 23.88
CA VAL A 62 -7.69 -11.14 23.07
C VAL A 62 -6.74 -12.24 23.52
N LYS A 63 -7.22 -13.16 24.36
CA LYS A 63 -6.67 -14.52 24.41
C LYS A 63 -6.98 -15.14 23.05
N THR A 64 -6.11 -14.92 22.07
CA THR A 64 -6.14 -15.67 20.82
C THR A 64 -5.71 -17.08 21.19
N GLN A 65 -6.66 -18.01 21.23
CA GLN A 65 -6.34 -19.41 21.03
C GLN A 65 -5.47 -19.52 19.77
N PRO A 66 -4.44 -20.36 19.76
CA PRO A 66 -3.64 -20.60 18.57
C PRO A 66 -4.51 -21.38 17.59
N GLU A 67 -5.34 -20.67 16.82
CA GLU A 67 -6.00 -21.18 15.63
C GLU A 67 -4.90 -21.48 14.60
N THR A 68 -4.22 -22.59 14.81
CA THR A 68 -3.24 -23.22 13.91
C THR A 68 -3.92 -23.87 12.70
N ASN A 69 -5.16 -23.46 12.41
CA ASN A 69 -5.80 -23.77 11.15
C ASN A 69 -5.11 -22.92 10.07
N LEU A 70 -4.41 -23.61 9.16
CA LEU A 70 -4.07 -23.11 7.84
C LEU A 70 -5.36 -22.88 7.04
N SER A 71 -6.18 -21.94 7.51
CA SER A 71 -7.35 -21.46 6.79
C SER A 71 -6.83 -20.80 5.51
N ALA A 72 -7.47 -21.06 4.39
CA ALA A 72 -7.14 -20.47 3.09
C ALA A 72 -6.98 -18.94 3.16
N GLN A 73 -7.66 -18.30 4.12
CA GLN A 73 -7.56 -16.87 4.41
C GLN A 73 -6.17 -16.41 4.89
N ASN A 74 -5.49 -17.19 5.75
CA ASN A 74 -4.16 -16.84 6.28
C ASN A 74 -3.07 -17.01 5.21
N VAL A 75 -3.22 -18.01 4.34
CA VAL A 75 -2.34 -18.22 3.20
C VAL A 75 -2.52 -17.07 2.21
N LEU A 76 -3.76 -16.75 1.84
CA LEU A 76 -4.05 -15.66 0.91
C LEU A 76 -3.53 -14.31 1.40
N THR A 77 -3.73 -13.97 2.67
CA THR A 77 -3.25 -12.70 3.25
C THR A 77 -1.73 -12.62 3.27
N THR A 78 -1.05 -13.70 3.62
CA THR A 78 0.42 -13.79 3.56
C THR A 78 0.94 -13.63 2.13
N VAL A 79 0.33 -14.34 1.17
CA VAL A 79 0.70 -14.25 -0.26
C VAL A 79 0.50 -12.83 -0.79
N LEU A 80 -0.62 -12.18 -0.48
CA LEU A 80 -0.87 -10.79 -0.88
C LEU A 80 0.12 -9.80 -0.26
N LEU A 81 0.51 -10.02 1.00
CA LEU A 81 1.49 -9.16 1.67
C LEU A 81 2.86 -9.29 1.03
N ILE A 82 3.31 -10.53 0.76
CA ILE A 82 4.54 -10.80 0.02
C ILE A 82 4.50 -10.15 -1.36
N LEU A 83 3.40 -10.34 -2.11
CA LEU A 83 3.21 -9.75 -3.43
C LEU A 83 3.36 -8.22 -3.40
N VAL A 84 2.75 -7.53 -2.43
CA VAL A 84 2.84 -6.07 -2.28
C VAL A 84 4.28 -5.59 -2.03
N LEU A 85 5.06 -6.37 -1.27
CA LEU A 85 6.48 -6.06 -1.01
C LEU A 85 7.36 -6.36 -2.22
N VAL A 86 7.15 -7.50 -2.87
CA VAL A 86 7.90 -7.88 -4.08
C VAL A 86 7.66 -6.88 -5.20
N LEU A 87 6.41 -6.51 -5.47
CA LEU A 87 6.07 -5.50 -6.48
C LEU A 87 6.60 -4.10 -6.12
N GLY A 88 6.67 -3.77 -4.83
CA GLY A 88 7.23 -2.49 -4.39
C GLY A 88 8.76 -2.44 -4.48
N SER A 89 9.44 -3.57 -4.23
CA SER A 89 10.90 -3.70 -4.31
C SER A 89 11.41 -3.87 -5.74
N TRP A 90 10.70 -4.67 -6.54
CA TRP A 90 11.04 -4.96 -7.93
C TRP A 90 9.85 -4.64 -8.87
N PRO A 91 9.68 -3.36 -9.24
CA PRO A 91 8.54 -2.94 -10.06
C PRO A 91 8.68 -3.25 -11.56
N GLN A 92 9.89 -3.57 -12.04
CA GLN A 92 10.17 -3.76 -13.48
C GLN A 92 9.24 -4.72 -14.24
N PRO A 93 8.95 -5.96 -13.78
CA PRO A 93 8.09 -6.88 -14.53
C PRO A 93 6.66 -6.35 -14.71
N PHE A 94 6.16 -5.56 -13.75
CA PHE A 94 4.85 -4.94 -13.85
C PHE A 94 4.84 -3.75 -14.82
N VAL A 95 5.87 -2.91 -14.77
CA VAL A 95 6.01 -1.76 -15.68
C VAL A 95 6.14 -2.23 -17.13
N GLU A 96 6.89 -3.31 -17.38
CA GLU A 96 7.00 -3.90 -18.73
C GLU A 96 5.67 -4.45 -19.23
N PHE A 97 4.88 -5.09 -18.38
CA PHE A 97 3.55 -5.55 -18.76
C PHE A 97 2.61 -4.39 -19.08
N ALA A 98 2.61 -3.35 -18.25
CA ALA A 98 1.78 -2.15 -18.46
C ALA A 98 2.20 -1.34 -19.70
N GLY A 99 3.49 -1.29 -20.04
CA GLY A 99 3.98 -0.62 -21.25
C GLY A 99 3.79 -1.39 -22.55
N ARG A 100 3.38 -2.67 -22.48
CA ARG A 100 3.02 -3.49 -23.65
C ARG A 100 1.53 -3.42 -24.01
N LEU A 101 0.70 -2.88 -23.12
CA LEU A 101 -0.72 -2.58 -23.36
C LEU A 101 -0.88 -1.21 -24.03
#